data_AF-A0A2N7WX40-F1
#
_entry.id   AF-A0A2N7WX40-F1
#
_cell.length_a   1.000
_cell.length_b   1.000
_cell.length_c   1.000
_cell.angle_alpha   90.00
_cell.angle_beta   90.00
_cell.angle_gamma   90.00
#
_symmetry.space_group_name_H-M   'P 1'
#
loop_
_entity.id
_entity.type
_entity.pdbx_description
1 polymer ?
#
loop_
_entity_poly.entity_id
_entity_poly.type
_entity_poly.pdbx_seq_one_letter_code
_entity_poly.pdbx_strand_id
1 'polypeptide(L)'
;MKRFHVHVSVANLSDSIRFYSALFAAEPTVVKDDYAKWMLEDPRINFAISQRGASPGLDHLGVQVENETELAEMHERLSGAALPVDAQVGAACCYARSDKYWTIDPQGLAWETYQTLAEVPTFGESRGAPAIEPNTDVSARCSPTRGKAIGVPVNSTCC
;
A
#
# COMPACT_ATOMS: atom_id res chain seq x y z
N MET A 1 7.01 -16.68 -3.74
CA MET A 1 5.65 -16.48 -4.29
C MET A 1 5.20 -15.07 -3.93
N LYS A 2 4.43 -14.38 -4.78
CA LYS A 2 3.93 -13.02 -4.47
C LYS A 2 2.77 -13.06 -3.46
N ARG A 3 2.58 -12.01 -2.66
CA ARG A 3 1.54 -11.91 -1.62
C ARG A 3 0.61 -10.75 -1.92
N PHE A 4 -0.70 -10.97 -1.83
CA PHE A 4 -1.66 -9.89 -2.04
C PHE A 4 -1.66 -8.95 -0.83
N HIS A 5 -1.64 -7.65 -1.08
CA HIS A 5 -1.62 -6.63 -0.05
C HIS A 5 -2.91 -5.82 -0.07
N VAL A 6 -3.46 -5.58 1.12
CA VAL A 6 -4.65 -4.72 1.31
C VAL A 6 -4.38 -3.80 2.47
N HIS A 7 -4.61 -2.50 2.27
CA HIS A 7 -4.64 -1.53 3.36
C HIS A 7 -6.02 -0.91 3.48
N VAL A 8 -6.60 -0.97 4.68
CA VAL A 8 -7.89 -0.34 5.00
C VAL A 8 -7.68 0.77 6.04
N SER A 9 -8.15 1.97 5.71
CA SER A 9 -8.26 3.06 6.68
C SER A 9 -9.47 2.79 7.59
N VAL A 10 -9.29 2.85 8.91
CA VAL A 10 -10.33 2.52 9.89
C VAL A 10 -10.60 3.66 10.85
N ALA A 11 -11.85 3.77 11.32
CA ALA A 11 -12.26 4.79 12.27
C ALA A 11 -11.82 4.49 13.72
N ASN A 12 -11.80 3.22 14.10
CA ASN A 12 -11.37 2.74 15.41
C ASN A 12 -10.48 1.50 15.24
N LEU A 13 -9.22 1.61 15.63
CA LEU A 13 -8.24 0.55 15.48
C LEU A 13 -8.57 -0.67 16.34
N SER A 14 -8.88 -0.46 17.63
CA SER A 14 -9.13 -1.56 18.57
C SER A 14 -10.35 -2.40 18.18
N ASP A 15 -11.43 -1.77 17.72
CA ASP A 15 -12.63 -2.45 17.24
C ASP A 15 -12.34 -3.25 15.97
N SER A 16 -11.55 -2.66 15.08
CA SER A 16 -11.16 -3.30 13.82
C SER A 16 -10.21 -4.48 14.05
N ILE A 17 -9.25 -4.39 14.98
CA ILE A 17 -8.39 -5.52 15.36
C ILE A 17 -9.24 -6.69 15.83
N ARG A 18 -10.20 -6.45 16.74
CA ARG A 18 -11.09 -7.53 17.23
C ARG A 18 -11.86 -8.20 16.08
N PHE A 19 -12.39 -7.41 15.16
CA PHE A 19 -13.12 -7.92 14.00
C PHE A 19 -12.24 -8.75 13.07
N TYR A 20 -11.09 -8.21 12.63
CA TYR A 20 -10.22 -8.89 11.67
C TYR A 20 -9.50 -10.10 12.28
N SER A 21 -9.12 -10.06 13.56
CA SER A 21 -8.57 -11.23 14.24
C SER A 21 -9.58 -12.39 14.28
N ALA A 22 -10.87 -12.08 14.52
CA ALA A 22 -11.93 -13.08 14.46
C ALA A 22 -12.17 -13.60 13.04
N LEU A 23 -12.18 -12.71 12.04
CA LEU A 23 -12.38 -13.09 10.63
C LEU A 23 -11.25 -13.99 10.11
N PHE A 24 -10.00 -13.67 10.42
CA PHE A 24 -8.83 -14.42 9.96
C PHE A 24 -8.48 -15.60 10.85
N ALA A 25 -9.15 -15.74 12.01
CA ALA A 25 -8.78 -16.68 13.06
C ALA A 25 -7.28 -16.60 13.43
N ALA A 26 -6.72 -15.38 13.41
CA ALA A 26 -5.31 -15.12 13.62
C ALA A 26 -5.10 -13.72 14.22
N GLU A 27 -4.15 -13.60 15.15
CA GLU A 27 -3.76 -12.30 15.69
C GLU A 27 -2.83 -11.53 14.73
N PRO A 28 -2.81 -10.18 14.79
CA PRO A 28 -1.90 -9.39 13.97
C PRO A 28 -0.45 -9.68 14.34
N THR A 29 0.38 -9.84 13.31
CA THR A 29 1.84 -9.99 13.44
C THR A 29 2.54 -8.70 13.87
N VAL A 30 1.92 -7.55 13.64
CA VAL A 30 2.42 -6.24 14.09
C VAL A 30 1.25 -5.44 14.64
N VAL A 31 1.44 -4.86 15.82
CA VAL A 31 0.51 -3.90 16.44
C VAL A 31 1.28 -2.66 16.89
N LYS A 32 0.72 -1.50 16.60
CA LYS A 32 1.15 -0.16 17.02
C LYS A 32 -0.10 0.64 17.40
N ASP A 33 0.10 1.81 17.99
CA ASP A 33 -1.00 2.65 18.50
C ASP A 33 -2.01 3.08 17.41
N ASP A 34 -1.57 3.13 16.15
CA ASP A 34 -2.35 3.60 15.01
C ASP A 34 -2.33 2.65 13.79
N TYR A 35 -1.79 1.44 13.96
CA TYR A 35 -1.55 0.48 12.87
C TYR A 35 -1.57 -0.97 13.36
N ALA A 36 -2.16 -1.86 12.57
CA ALA A 36 -2.04 -3.30 12.76
C ALA A 36 -1.89 -4.03 11.42
N LYS A 37 -1.17 -5.16 11.42
CA LYS A 37 -0.87 -5.96 10.23
C LYS A 37 -0.95 -7.46 10.50
N TRP A 38 -1.58 -8.20 9.60
CA TRP A 38 -1.62 -9.65 9.55
C TRP A 38 -0.83 -10.17 8.35
N MET A 39 -0.07 -11.25 8.55
CA MET A 39 0.61 -12.00 7.49
C MET A 39 -0.01 -13.41 7.46
N LEU A 40 -0.96 -13.62 6.54
CA LEU A 40 -1.77 -14.84 6.45
C LEU A 40 -1.20 -15.76 5.35
N GLU A 41 -1.12 -17.07 5.56
CA GLU A 41 -0.66 -17.99 4.49
C GLU A 41 -1.79 -18.56 3.63
N ASP A 42 -3.00 -18.70 4.16
CA ASP A 42 -4.17 -19.19 3.43
C ASP A 42 -5.43 -18.40 3.81
N PRO A 43 -5.90 -17.47 2.96
CA PRO A 43 -5.27 -17.02 1.71
C PRO A 43 -3.98 -16.24 1.98
N ARG A 44 -3.06 -16.25 0.99
CA ARG A 44 -1.74 -15.59 1.13
C ARG A 44 -1.82 -14.07 1.03
N ILE A 45 -2.07 -13.41 2.16
CA ILE A 45 -2.38 -11.98 2.25
C ILE A 45 -1.47 -11.27 3.26
N ASN A 46 -1.07 -10.05 2.94
CA ASN A 46 -0.61 -9.04 3.89
C ASN A 46 -1.78 -8.05 4.07
N PHE A 47 -2.42 -8.08 5.24
CA PHE A 47 -3.58 -7.25 5.52
C PHE A 47 -3.19 -6.20 6.55
N ALA A 48 -3.39 -4.93 6.23
CA ALA A 48 -3.03 -3.81 7.09
C ALA A 48 -4.22 -2.91 7.35
N ILE A 49 -4.29 -2.36 8.55
CA ILE A 49 -5.25 -1.31 8.92
C ILE A 49 -4.53 -0.16 9.61
N SER A 50 -5.04 1.06 9.42
CA SER A 50 -4.55 2.24 10.15
C SER A 50 -5.65 3.23 10.51
N GLN A 51 -5.46 3.94 11.63
CA GLN A 51 -6.33 5.02 12.08
C GLN A 51 -5.56 6.34 12.03
N ARG A 52 -5.47 6.96 10.84
CA ARG A 52 -4.59 8.12 10.57
C ARG A 52 -5.30 9.32 9.95
N GLY A 53 -6.60 9.44 10.18
CA GLY A 53 -7.41 10.58 9.72
C GLY A 53 -7.83 10.53 8.25
N ALA A 54 -7.44 9.51 7.49
CA ALA A 54 -8.03 9.23 6.18
C ALA A 54 -9.49 8.78 6.33
N SER A 55 -10.29 8.96 5.27
CA SER A 55 -11.66 8.47 5.24
C SER A 55 -11.67 6.94 5.43
N PRO A 56 -12.51 6.40 6.34
CA PRO A 56 -12.62 4.95 6.49
C PRO A 56 -12.99 4.26 5.18
N GLY A 57 -12.37 3.10 4.93
CA GLY A 57 -12.57 2.31 3.71
C GLY A 57 -11.25 1.83 3.11
N LEU A 58 -11.34 1.24 1.92
CA LEU A 58 -10.18 0.79 1.16
C LEU A 58 -9.27 1.98 0.84
N ASP A 59 -8.03 1.91 1.33
CA ASP A 59 -7.01 2.93 1.13
C ASP A 59 -6.25 2.65 -0.17
N HIS A 60 -5.63 1.46 -0.25
CA HIS A 60 -4.94 0.98 -1.43
C HIS A 60 -4.85 -0.55 -1.46
N LEU A 61 -4.50 -1.06 -2.63
CA LEU A 61 -4.17 -2.47 -2.87
C LEU A 61 -2.70 -2.62 -3.23
N GLY A 62 -2.18 -3.83 -3.17
CA GLY A 62 -0.85 -4.07 -3.71
C GLY A 62 -0.45 -5.52 -3.85
N VAL A 63 0.80 -5.69 -4.30
CA VAL A 63 1.47 -6.98 -4.40
C VAL A 63 2.83 -6.87 -3.72
N GLN A 64 2.98 -7.58 -2.60
CA GLN A 64 4.27 -7.74 -1.95
C GLN A 64 5.05 -8.86 -2.64
N VAL A 65 6.29 -8.56 -3.01
CA VAL A 65 7.23 -9.51 -3.62
C VAL A 65 8.34 -9.89 -2.65
N GLU A 66 9.03 -10.98 -2.92
CA GLU A 66 10.06 -11.53 -2.02
C GLU A 66 11.47 -11.05 -2.35
N ASN A 67 11.72 -10.64 -3.59
CA ASN A 67 13.05 -10.26 -4.07
C ASN A 67 13.01 -9.19 -5.17
N GLU A 68 14.17 -8.63 -5.47
CA GLU A 68 14.37 -7.56 -6.45
C GLU A 68 13.99 -8.02 -7.87
N THR A 69 14.24 -9.28 -8.24
CA THR A 69 13.87 -9.83 -9.55
C THR A 69 12.35 -9.83 -9.73
N GLU A 70 11.60 -10.28 -8.72
CA GLU A 70 10.13 -10.21 -8.74
C GLU A 70 9.63 -8.76 -8.73
N LEU A 71 10.35 -7.84 -8.08
CA LEU A 71 9.99 -6.42 -8.07
C LEU A 71 10.16 -5.78 -9.45
N ALA A 72 11.28 -6.05 -10.12
CA ALA A 72 11.54 -5.61 -11.49
C ALA A 72 10.50 -6.18 -12.47
N GLU A 73 10.15 -7.46 -12.34
CA GLU A 73 9.08 -8.08 -13.13
C GLU A 73 7.73 -7.34 -12.94
N MET A 74 7.38 -6.98 -11.70
CA MET A 74 6.16 -6.23 -11.43
C MET A 74 6.21 -4.80 -12.00
N HIS A 75 7.39 -4.15 -11.95
CA HIS A 75 7.60 -2.84 -12.53
C HIS A 75 7.37 -2.82 -14.05
N GLU A 76 7.89 -3.82 -14.78
CA GLU A 76 7.69 -3.97 -16.21
C GLU A 76 6.20 -4.13 -16.56
N ARG A 77 5.48 -4.95 -15.78
CA ARG A 77 4.03 -5.15 -15.96
C ARG A 77 3.24 -3.86 -15.73
N LEU A 78 3.56 -3.11 -14.66
CA LEU A 78 2.90 -1.82 -14.39
C LEU A 78 3.20 -0.78 -15.47
N SER A 79 4.45 -0.74 -15.95
CA SER A 79 4.85 0.17 -17.04
C SER A 79 4.10 -0.16 -18.35
N GLY A 80 3.85 -1.45 -18.62
CA GLY A 80 3.05 -1.91 -19.75
C GLY A 80 1.54 -1.65 -19.60
N ALA A 81 1.04 -1.41 -18.38
CA ALA A 81 -0.38 -1.15 -18.12
C ALA A 81 -0.83 0.29 -18.43
N ALA A 82 0.07 1.11 -19.01
CA ALA A 82 -0.21 2.47 -19.52
C ALA A 82 -0.77 3.47 -18.49
N LEU A 83 -0.36 3.34 -17.22
CA LEU A 83 -0.69 4.26 -16.15
C LEU A 83 0.60 4.95 -15.66
N PRO A 84 0.54 6.20 -15.16
CA PRO A 84 1.73 6.83 -14.57
C PRO A 84 2.24 5.97 -13.40
N VAL A 85 3.54 5.67 -13.40
CA VAL A 85 4.21 4.90 -12.35
C VAL A 85 5.10 5.84 -11.54
N ASP A 86 4.79 5.99 -10.27
CA ASP A 86 5.62 6.74 -9.32
C ASP A 86 6.56 5.75 -8.60
N ALA A 87 7.86 5.81 -8.92
CA ALA A 87 8.88 5.00 -8.26
C ALA A 87 9.32 5.62 -6.93
N GLN A 88 9.36 4.81 -5.87
CA GLN A 88 9.90 5.17 -4.56
C GLN A 88 10.93 4.11 -4.15
N VAL A 89 12.19 4.37 -4.42
CA VAL A 89 13.32 3.49 -4.07
C VAL A 89 13.83 3.85 -2.68
N GLY A 90 14.02 2.85 -1.81
CA GLY A 90 14.59 3.00 -0.46
C GLY A 90 13.66 3.65 0.57
N ALA A 91 12.37 3.78 0.28
CA ALA A 91 11.43 4.52 1.10
C ALA A 91 11.09 3.80 2.42
N ALA A 92 11.21 4.52 3.54
CA ALA A 92 10.75 4.07 4.86
C ALA A 92 9.27 4.44 5.09
N CYS A 93 8.33 3.53 4.80
CA CYS A 93 6.90 3.74 5.07
C CYS A 93 6.30 2.57 5.84
N CYS A 94 5.33 2.85 6.70
CA CYS A 94 4.60 1.82 7.43
C CYS A 94 5.47 0.91 8.32
N TYR A 95 6.46 1.47 9.02
CA TYR A 95 7.42 0.70 9.85
C TYR A 95 8.25 -0.30 9.04
N ALA A 96 8.35 -0.13 7.72
CA ALA A 96 9.20 -0.92 6.86
C ALA A 96 10.01 -0.01 5.92
N ARG A 97 11.27 -0.37 5.69
CA ARG A 97 12.04 0.11 4.53
C ARG A 97 11.71 -0.79 3.35
N SER A 98 11.29 -0.20 2.24
CA SER A 98 10.88 -0.94 1.04
C SER A 98 11.27 -0.22 -0.24
N ASP A 99 11.52 -0.99 -1.29
CA ASP A 99 11.48 -0.47 -2.66
C ASP A 99 10.06 -0.64 -3.19
N LYS A 100 9.48 0.44 -3.76
CA LYS A 100 8.08 0.49 -4.14
C LYS A 100 7.87 1.12 -5.51
N TYR A 101 6.87 0.62 -6.21
CA TYR A 101 6.27 1.30 -7.37
C TYR A 101 4.78 1.51 -7.11
N TRP A 102 4.31 2.72 -7.37
CA TRP A 102 2.91 3.10 -7.24
C TRP A 102 2.27 3.37 -8.59
N THR A 103 0.99 3.05 -8.71
CA THR A 103 0.16 3.53 -9.81
C THR A 103 -1.27 3.77 -9.33
N ILE A 104 -2.08 4.40 -10.17
CA ILE A 104 -3.51 4.61 -9.96
C ILE A 104 -4.25 3.91 -11.10
N ASP A 105 -5.15 2.98 -10.78
CA ASP A 105 -5.93 2.28 -11.80
C ASP A 105 -6.97 3.20 -12.47
N PRO A 106 -7.64 2.75 -13.55
CA PRO A 106 -8.63 3.59 -14.24
C PRO A 106 -9.83 4.00 -13.37
N GLN A 107 -10.08 3.30 -12.25
CA GLN A 107 -11.14 3.63 -11.28
C GLN A 107 -10.65 4.60 -10.19
N GLY A 108 -9.38 5.01 -10.24
CA GLY A 108 -8.77 5.90 -9.26
C GLY A 108 -8.23 5.19 -8.03
N LEU A 109 -8.22 3.87 -7.96
CA LEU A 109 -7.68 3.12 -6.82
C LEU A 109 -6.16 3.08 -6.87
N ALA A 110 -5.52 3.34 -5.73
CA ALA A 110 -4.07 3.27 -5.62
C ALA A 110 -3.60 1.81 -5.51
N TRP A 111 -2.53 1.51 -6.25
CA TRP A 111 -1.88 0.21 -6.28
C TRP A 111 -0.39 0.37 -5.97
N GLU A 112 0.15 -0.46 -5.08
CA GLU A 112 1.58 -0.58 -4.85
C GLU A 112 2.13 -1.96 -5.20
N THR A 113 3.37 -2.01 -5.68
CA THR A 113 4.17 -3.25 -5.70
C THR A 113 5.45 -2.99 -4.95
N TYR A 114 5.78 -3.84 -3.97
CA TYR A 114 6.89 -3.55 -3.09
C TYR A 114 7.61 -4.79 -2.58
N GLN A 115 8.90 -4.61 -2.30
CA GLN A 115 9.72 -5.53 -1.54
C GLN A 115 10.02 -4.92 -0.17
N THR A 116 9.64 -5.62 0.91
CA THR A 116 10.07 -5.22 2.26
C THR A 116 11.53 -5.61 2.47
N LEU A 117 12.38 -4.62 2.76
CA LEU A 117 13.81 -4.79 2.97
C LEU A 117 14.18 -4.91 4.46
N ALA A 118 13.50 -4.17 5.33
CA ALA A 118 13.72 -4.20 6.77
C ALA A 118 12.52 -3.62 7.52
N GLU A 119 12.35 -3.98 8.79
CA GLU A 119 11.48 -3.23 9.72
C GLU A 119 12.21 -1.97 10.21
N VAL A 120 11.48 -0.86 10.35
CA VAL A 120 11.97 0.41 10.89
C VAL A 120 11.06 0.90 12.02
N PRO A 121 11.59 1.59 13.05
CA PRO A 121 10.81 1.98 14.22
C PRO A 121 9.81 3.12 13.94
N THR A 122 9.94 3.80 12.79
CA THR A 122 9.17 4.99 12.41
C THR A 122 8.19 4.70 11.28
N PHE A 123 7.04 5.37 11.31
CA PHE A 123 6.08 5.33 10.21
C PHE A 123 6.35 6.49 9.25
N GLY A 124 6.30 6.24 7.94
CA GLY A 124 6.54 7.25 6.90
C GLY A 124 5.44 8.34 6.82
N GLU A 125 5.77 9.51 6.31
CA GLU A 125 4.87 10.67 6.39
C GLU A 125 3.62 10.54 5.50
N SER A 126 2.46 10.92 6.05
CA SER A 126 1.22 11.16 5.30
C SER A 126 1.08 12.67 5.01
N ARG A 127 0.47 13.03 3.88
CA ARG A 127 0.50 14.37 3.24
C ARG A 127 -0.19 15.54 3.99
N GLY A 128 -0.27 15.52 5.33
CA GLY A 128 -1.04 16.48 6.14
C GLY A 128 -0.27 17.39 7.10
N ALA A 129 1.05 17.24 7.25
CA ALA A 129 1.85 18.14 8.09
C ALA A 129 2.29 19.38 7.28
N PRO A 130 2.21 20.61 7.84
CA PRO A 130 2.75 21.79 7.18
C PRO A 130 4.26 21.62 7.01
N ALA A 131 4.73 21.80 5.77
CA ALA A 131 6.12 21.63 5.40
C ALA A 131 7.02 22.56 6.21
N ILE A 132 8.00 21.99 6.90
CA ILE A 132 9.23 22.68 7.29
C ILE A 132 10.32 22.12 6.38
N GLU A 133 10.93 23.04 5.62
CA GLU A 133 12.08 23.01 4.70
C GLU A 133 12.95 21.73 4.56
N PRO A 134 13.56 21.52 3.37
CA PRO A 134 13.86 20.21 2.81
C PRO A 134 15.14 19.62 3.38
N ASN A 135 15.02 18.47 4.05
CA ASN A 135 16.16 17.57 4.19
C ASN A 135 16.07 16.50 3.11
N THR A 136 17.20 16.22 2.48
CA THR A 136 17.38 15.31 1.33
C THR A 136 17.21 13.84 1.70
N ASP A 137 16.08 13.50 2.32
CA ASP A 137 15.64 12.13 2.48
C ASP A 137 14.43 11.93 1.57
N VAL A 138 14.44 10.87 0.78
CA VAL A 138 13.39 10.58 -0.19
C VAL A 138 12.10 10.36 0.60
N SER A 139 11.28 11.41 0.70
CA SER A 139 9.99 11.43 1.38
C SER A 139 9.21 10.16 1.07
N ALA A 140 9.19 9.24 2.01
CA ALA A 140 8.52 7.96 1.90
C ALA A 140 7.01 8.20 2.12
N ARG A 141 6.22 7.97 1.07
CA ARG A 141 4.79 8.32 1.07
C ARG A 141 3.93 7.09 1.28
N CYS A 142 3.01 7.21 2.26
CA CYS A 142 1.92 6.27 2.59
C CYS A 142 1.22 5.70 1.36
N SER A 143 0.71 6.59 0.52
CA SER A 143 -0.02 6.31 -0.72
C SER A 143 -0.17 7.62 -1.52
N PRO A 144 -0.27 7.57 -2.85
CA PRO A 144 -0.71 8.71 -3.64
C PRO A 144 -2.18 9.05 -3.32
N THR A 145 -2.55 10.32 -3.47
CA THR A 145 -3.95 10.75 -3.33
C THR A 145 -4.79 10.08 -4.41
N ARG A 146 -5.94 9.51 -4.02
CA ARG A 146 -6.91 8.90 -4.93
C ARG A 146 -7.18 9.83 -6.12
N GLY A 147 -6.83 9.36 -7.33
CA GLY A 147 -7.10 10.09 -8.55
C GLY A 147 -8.60 10.12 -8.84
N LYS A 148 -9.07 11.15 -9.54
CA LYS A 148 -10.43 11.15 -10.10
C LYS A 148 -10.45 10.13 -11.24
N ALA A 149 -11.38 9.18 -11.22
CA ALA A 149 -11.50 8.17 -12.29
C ALA A 149 -11.51 8.85 -13.65
N ILE A 150 -10.55 8.49 -14.51
CA ILE A 150 -10.51 8.98 -15.89
C ILE A 150 -11.30 7.95 -16.69
N GLY A 151 -12.45 8.34 -17.22
CA GLY A 151 -13.21 7.49 -18.13
C GLY A 151 -12.37 7.19 -19.36
N VAL A 152 -11.74 6.01 -19.40
CA VAL A 152 -11.08 5.52 -20.61
C VAL A 152 -12.19 5.12 -21.57
N PRO A 153 -12.29 5.72 -22.77
CA PRO A 153 -13.22 5.25 -23.77
C PRO A 153 -12.72 3.89 -24.25
N VAL A 154 -13.35 2.82 -23.80
CA VAL A 154 -13.21 1.50 -24.41
C VAL A 154 -13.92 1.56 -25.76
N ASN A 155 -13.16 1.72 -26.85
CA ASN A 155 -13.66 1.47 -28.19
C ASN A 155 -14.07 0.00 -28.26
N SER A 156 -15.37 -0.23 -28.12
CA SER A 156 -15.98 -1.54 -28.29
C SER A 156 -16.01 -1.88 -29.77
N THR A 157 -14.95 -2.50 -30.27
CA THR A 157 -15.01 -3.24 -31.54
C THR A 157 -15.47 -4.65 -31.21
N CYS A 158 -16.78 -4.86 -31.20
CA CYS A 158 -17.34 -6.21 -31.28
C CYS A 158 -17.22 -6.70 -32.73
N CYS A 159 -16.70 -7.91 -32.91
CA CYS A 159 -16.95 -8.75 -34.08
C CYS A 159 -18.19 -9.62 -33.82
#